data_AF-A0A7W6C2E9-F1
#
_entry.id   AF-A0A7W6C2E9-F1
#
_cell.length_a   1.000
_cell.length_b   1.000
_cell.length_c   1.000
_cell.angle_alpha   90.00
_cell.angle_beta   90.00
_cell.angle_gamma   90.00
#
_symmetry.space_group_name_H-M   'P 1'
#
loop_
_entity.id
_entity.type
_entity.pdbx_description
1 polymer ?
#
loop_
_entity_poly.entity_id
_entity_poly.type
_entity_poly.pdbx_seq_one_letter_code
_entity_poly.pdbx_strand_id
1 'polypeptide(L)'
;MEEEYFEWPWPTGMGADHIYRRQLDLTDLLSSRIPIFLDTNFWVMARQAAFGETDDPELISLLGALRLAVGSGKAFCPLTSDLIAEFSKQSADRLAATMVIVDSLSLGVAMVPHLERTAIENGGVQCTGFPHSLAANPAALDLLCVCLGI
;
A
#
# COMPACT_ATOMS: atom_id res chain seq x y z
N MET A 1 27.82 -10.20 -20.04
CA MET A 1 27.19 -9.39 -18.99
C MET A 1 26.43 -10.41 -18.17
N GLU A 2 27.04 -10.90 -17.10
CA GLU A 2 26.39 -11.89 -16.23
C GLU A 2 25.37 -11.12 -15.40
N GLU A 3 24.08 -11.39 -15.61
CA GLU A 3 23.02 -10.86 -14.75
C GLU A 3 23.23 -11.48 -13.37
N GLU A 4 23.67 -10.66 -12.42
CA GLU A 4 23.85 -11.03 -11.03
C GLU A 4 22.47 -11.39 -10.46
N TYR A 5 22.18 -12.69 -10.42
CA TYR A 5 20.92 -13.23 -9.93
C TYR A 5 20.84 -13.01 -8.41
N PHE A 6 20.09 -11.99 -8.00
CA PHE A 6 19.84 -11.70 -6.60
C PHE A 6 18.69 -12.57 -6.09
N GLU A 7 19.04 -13.65 -5.40
CA GLU A 7 18.08 -14.49 -4.70
C GLU A 7 17.65 -13.76 -3.42
N TRP A 8 16.43 -13.23 -3.40
CA TRP A 8 15.88 -12.57 -2.21
C TRP A 8 15.59 -13.63 -1.15
N PRO A 9 16.33 -13.67 -0.01
CA PRO A 9 16.04 -14.63 1.02
C PRO A 9 14.76 -14.20 1.72
N TRP A 10 13.65 -14.88 1.42
CA TRP A 10 12.45 -14.74 2.23
C TRP A 10 12.82 -15.02 3.69
N PRO A 11 12.47 -14.13 4.65
CA PRO A 11 12.74 -14.39 6.04
C PRO A 11 12.07 -15.72 6.43
N THR A 12 12.77 -16.54 7.20
CA THR A 12 12.28 -17.85 7.67
C THR A 12 12.13 -17.85 9.19
N GLY A 13 11.25 -18.72 9.70
CA GLY A 13 10.98 -18.87 11.14
C GLY A 13 9.69 -18.20 11.60
N MET A 14 9.41 -18.27 12.91
CA MET A 14 8.09 -17.92 13.47
C MET A 14 7.64 -16.47 13.18
N GLY A 15 8.58 -15.52 13.10
CA GLY A 15 8.26 -14.13 12.77
C GLY A 15 7.77 -13.96 11.34
N ALA A 16 8.40 -14.68 10.39
CA ALA A 16 7.99 -14.67 8.99
C ALA A 16 6.61 -15.32 8.81
N ASP A 17 6.36 -16.45 9.48
CA ASP A 17 5.04 -17.10 9.42
C ASP A 17 3.92 -16.23 10.01
N HIS A 18 4.23 -15.42 11.02
CA HIS A 18 3.30 -14.47 11.60
C HIS A 18 2.98 -13.34 10.61
N ILE A 19 4.01 -12.71 10.03
CA ILE A 19 3.85 -11.66 9.01
C ILE A 19 3.02 -12.18 7.84
N TYR A 20 3.32 -13.38 7.35
CA TYR A 20 2.58 -14.02 6.26
C TYR A 20 1.10 -14.22 6.60
N ARG A 21 0.78 -14.71 7.80
CA ARG A 21 -0.62 -14.82 8.25
C ARG A 21 -1.33 -13.47 8.27
N ARG A 22 -0.67 -12.42 8.75
CA ARG A 22 -1.22 -11.05 8.75
C ARG A 22 -1.47 -10.53 7.34
N GLN A 23 -0.62 -10.85 6.39
CA GLN A 23 -0.81 -10.50 4.97
C GLN A 23 -2.02 -11.23 4.36
N LEU A 24 -2.23 -12.50 4.70
CA LEU A 24 -3.43 -13.24 4.29
C LEU A 24 -4.71 -12.64 4.90
N ASP A 25 -4.73 -12.40 6.21
CA ASP A 25 -5.87 -11.77 6.90
C ASP A 25 -6.24 -10.43 6.25
N LEU A 26 -5.22 -9.64 5.87
CA LEU A 26 -5.40 -8.36 5.23
C LEU A 26 -5.86 -8.50 3.77
N THR A 27 -5.34 -9.47 3.04
CA THR A 27 -5.81 -9.80 1.67
C THR A 27 -7.29 -10.14 1.68
N ASP A 28 -7.73 -10.98 2.61
CA ASP A 28 -9.14 -11.35 2.74
C ASP A 28 -10.00 -10.13 3.08
N LEU A 29 -9.54 -9.25 3.97
CA LEU A 29 -10.23 -8.00 4.35
C LEU A 29 -10.36 -7.03 3.16
N LEU A 30 -9.35 -6.98 2.29
CA LEU A 30 -9.30 -6.07 1.13
C LEU A 30 -9.88 -6.67 -0.14
N SER A 31 -10.12 -7.99 -0.20
CA SER A 31 -10.56 -8.72 -1.40
C SER A 31 -11.82 -8.16 -2.08
N SER A 32 -12.69 -7.50 -1.31
CA SER A 32 -13.93 -6.87 -1.80
C SER A 32 -13.79 -5.38 -2.12
N ARG A 33 -12.60 -4.81 -1.92
CA ARG A 33 -12.31 -3.38 -2.08
C ARG A 33 -11.45 -3.13 -3.32
N ILE A 34 -11.69 -2.00 -3.96
CA ILE A 34 -10.91 -1.55 -5.12
C ILE A 34 -9.69 -0.74 -4.63
N PRO A 35 -8.46 -1.12 -4.99
CA PRO A 35 -7.29 -0.28 -4.75
C PRO A 35 -7.33 0.94 -5.68
N ILE A 36 -7.15 2.14 -5.12
CA ILE A 36 -7.04 3.40 -5.87
C ILE A 36 -5.65 4.00 -5.62
N PHE A 37 -4.80 3.98 -6.63
CA PHE A 37 -3.46 4.57 -6.54
C PHE A 37 -3.53 6.08 -6.76
N LEU A 38 -2.97 6.83 -5.82
CA LEU A 38 -2.98 8.29 -5.82
C LEU A 38 -1.55 8.81 -5.95
N ASP A 39 -1.37 9.80 -6.82
CA ASP A 39 -0.10 10.51 -6.98
C ASP A 39 0.26 11.31 -5.71
N THR A 40 1.56 11.57 -5.50
CA THR A 40 2.09 12.36 -4.37
C THR A 40 1.43 13.73 -4.27
N ASN A 41 1.23 14.40 -5.42
CA ASN A 41 0.60 15.73 -5.44
C ASN A 41 -0.83 15.70 -4.92
N PHE A 42 -1.56 14.61 -5.20
CA PHE A 42 -2.93 14.47 -4.74
C PHE A 42 -2.99 14.48 -3.20
N TRP A 43 -2.08 13.81 -2.50
CA TRP A 43 -2.07 13.79 -1.03
C TRP A 43 -1.85 15.17 -0.41
N VAL A 44 -1.00 16.00 -1.03
CA VAL A 44 -0.78 17.39 -0.61
C VAL A 44 -2.02 18.24 -0.83
N MET A 45 -2.65 18.10 -1.99
CA MET A 45 -3.89 18.79 -2.34
C MET A 45 -5.06 18.34 -1.45
N ALA A 46 -5.18 17.05 -1.18
CA ALA A 46 -6.20 16.49 -0.30
C ALA A 46 -6.08 17.02 1.13
N ARG A 47 -4.86 17.21 1.66
CA ARG A 47 -4.63 17.92 2.93
C ARG A 47 -5.17 19.33 2.87
N GLN A 48 -4.84 20.09 1.82
CA GLN A 48 -5.36 21.46 1.66
C GLN A 48 -6.89 21.49 1.67
N ALA A 49 -7.54 20.61 0.91
CA ALA A 49 -9.00 20.53 0.87
C ALA A 49 -9.62 20.08 2.21
N ALA A 50 -8.96 19.18 2.95
CA ALA A 50 -9.45 18.71 4.23
C ALA A 50 -9.39 19.75 5.35
N PHE A 51 -8.43 20.66 5.29
CA PHE A 51 -8.19 21.70 6.31
C PHE A 51 -8.62 23.10 5.86
N GLY A 52 -9.35 23.22 4.74
CA GLY A 52 -9.88 24.50 4.23
C GLY A 52 -8.79 25.46 3.74
N GLU A 53 -7.63 24.95 3.32
CA GLU A 53 -6.54 25.74 2.72
C GLU A 53 -6.75 26.01 1.21
N THR A 54 -7.81 25.43 0.61
CA THR A 54 -8.17 25.60 -0.80
C THR A 54 -9.68 25.61 -0.97
N ASP A 55 -10.17 26.40 -1.93
CA ASP A 55 -11.58 26.52 -2.31
C ASP A 55 -11.89 25.77 -3.62
N ASP A 56 -10.98 24.95 -4.12
CA ASP A 56 -11.17 24.16 -5.34
C ASP A 56 -12.32 23.14 -5.17
N PRO A 57 -13.48 23.34 -5.83
CA PRO A 57 -14.65 22.49 -5.63
C PRO A 57 -14.45 21.08 -6.18
N GLU A 58 -13.62 20.90 -7.21
CA GLU A 58 -13.38 19.59 -7.81
C GLU A 58 -12.55 18.72 -6.86
N LEU A 59 -11.50 19.31 -6.27
CA LEU A 59 -10.66 18.65 -5.30
C LEU A 59 -11.41 18.29 -4.02
N ILE A 60 -12.24 19.21 -3.49
CA ILE A 60 -13.09 18.96 -2.33
C ILE A 60 -14.09 17.83 -2.63
N SER A 61 -14.71 17.85 -3.81
CA SER A 61 -15.65 16.81 -4.26
C SER A 61 -14.97 15.45 -4.39
N LEU A 62 -13.78 15.40 -5.01
CA LEU A 62 -13.01 14.16 -5.17
C LEU A 62 -12.59 13.57 -3.82
N LEU A 63 -12.09 14.38 -2.89
CA LEU A 63 -11.79 13.94 -1.54
C LEU A 63 -13.03 13.40 -0.82
N GLY A 64 -14.18 14.06 -0.97
CA GLY A 64 -15.46 13.59 -0.44
C GLY A 64 -15.87 12.23 -1.01
N ALA A 65 -15.75 12.04 -2.33
CA ALA A 65 -16.06 10.79 -3.01
C ALA A 65 -15.15 9.64 -2.55
N LEU A 66 -13.84 9.90 -2.40
CA LEU A 66 -12.88 8.91 -1.88
C LEU A 66 -13.20 8.51 -0.44
N ARG A 67 -13.49 9.47 0.44
CA ARG A 67 -13.90 9.18 1.83
C ARG A 67 -15.16 8.32 1.88
N LEU A 68 -16.15 8.60 1.04
CA LEU A 68 -17.37 7.78 0.93
C LEU A 68 -17.06 6.37 0.42
N ALA A 69 -16.22 6.24 -0.61
CA ALA A 69 -15.83 4.93 -1.15
C ALA A 69 -15.07 4.09 -0.12
N VAL A 70 -14.12 4.69 0.60
CA VAL A 70 -13.34 4.00 1.64
C VAL A 70 -14.21 3.65 2.85
N GLY A 71 -15.00 4.60 3.34
CA GLY A 71 -15.90 4.41 4.49
C GLY A 71 -17.04 3.43 4.22
N SER A 72 -17.49 3.29 2.97
CA SER A 72 -18.51 2.30 2.57
C SER A 72 -17.94 0.92 2.26
N GLY A 73 -16.62 0.72 2.43
CA GLY A 73 -16.00 -0.58 2.18
C GLY A 73 -15.80 -0.90 0.70
N LYS A 74 -15.85 0.09 -0.19
CA LYS A 74 -15.72 -0.12 -1.65
C LYS A 74 -14.30 0.06 -2.16
N ALA A 75 -13.49 0.85 -1.46
CA ALA A 75 -12.14 1.17 -1.91
C ALA A 75 -11.15 1.33 -0.74
N PHE A 76 -9.87 1.44 -1.09
CA PHE A 76 -8.77 1.88 -0.23
C PHE A 76 -7.68 2.51 -1.09
N CYS A 77 -6.85 3.38 -0.51
CA CYS A 77 -5.83 4.14 -1.22
C CYS A 77 -4.42 3.75 -0.73
N PRO A 78 -3.80 2.68 -1.25
CA PRO A 78 -2.52 2.18 -0.76
C PRO A 78 -1.39 3.20 -0.92
N LEU A 79 -0.49 3.25 0.06
CA LEU A 79 0.73 4.07 0.01
C LEU A 79 1.88 3.35 -0.70
N THR A 80 2.90 4.10 -1.10
CA THR A 80 4.17 3.53 -1.60
C THR A 80 5.31 3.94 -0.67
N SER A 81 6.43 3.22 -0.72
CA SER A 81 7.66 3.63 -0.04
C SER A 81 8.07 5.06 -0.41
N ASP A 82 7.90 5.43 -1.68
CA ASP A 82 8.29 6.73 -2.20
C ASP A 82 7.39 7.83 -1.65
N LEU A 83 6.08 7.58 -1.51
CA LEU A 83 5.14 8.51 -0.87
C LEU A 83 5.55 8.82 0.58
N ILE A 84 5.93 7.78 1.34
CA ILE A 84 6.37 7.95 2.74
C ILE A 84 7.66 8.79 2.79
N ALA A 85 8.61 8.53 1.90
CA ALA A 85 9.84 9.31 1.80
C ALA A 85 9.55 10.77 1.46
N GLU A 86 8.62 11.04 0.54
CA GLU A 86 8.20 12.40 0.20
C GLU A 86 7.49 13.11 1.37
N PHE A 87 6.62 12.43 2.11
CA PHE A 87 5.96 13.01 3.28
C PHE A 87 6.94 13.39 4.39
N SER A 88 8.02 12.62 4.56
CA SER A 88 9.05 12.90 5.57
C SER A 88 9.77 14.24 5.38
N LYS A 89 9.72 14.83 4.17
CA LYS A 89 10.29 16.15 3.86
C LYS A 89 9.43 17.31 4.35
N GLN A 90 8.20 17.06 4.79
CA GLN A 90 7.30 18.09 5.30
C GLN A 90 7.69 18.52 6.72
N SER A 91 7.28 19.73 7.11
CA SER A 91 7.36 20.15 8.51
C SER A 91 6.46 19.28 9.39
N ALA A 92 6.78 19.15 10.68
CA ALA A 92 6.10 18.23 11.59
C ALA A 92 4.57 18.45 11.67
N ASP A 93 4.12 19.70 11.65
CA ASP A 93 2.71 20.09 11.63
C ASP A 93 2.00 19.63 10.34
N ARG A 94 2.65 19.82 9.19
CA ARG A 94 2.13 19.40 7.88
C ARG A 94 2.12 17.89 7.74
N LEU A 95 3.15 17.22 8.22
CA LEU A 95 3.23 15.76 8.26
C LEU A 95 2.08 15.18 9.08
N ALA A 96 1.84 15.70 10.29
CA ALA A 96 0.74 15.26 11.13
C ALA A 96 -0.62 15.42 10.43
N ALA A 97 -0.86 16.57 9.79
CA ALA A 97 -2.07 16.83 9.02
C ALA A 97 -2.20 15.88 7.81
N THR A 98 -1.12 15.62 7.08
CA THR A 98 -1.07 14.66 5.97
C THR A 98 -1.41 13.25 6.46
N MET A 99 -0.83 12.82 7.60
CA MET A 99 -1.04 11.49 8.16
C MET A 99 -2.51 11.25 8.55
N VAL A 100 -3.23 12.26 9.04
CA VAL A 100 -4.69 12.14 9.29
C VAL A 100 -5.46 11.76 8.02
N ILE A 101 -5.09 12.34 6.88
CA ILE A 101 -5.73 12.04 5.59
C ILE A 101 -5.31 10.66 5.09
N VAL A 102 -4.02 10.39 5.15
CA VAL A 102 -3.43 9.11 4.76
C VAL A 102 -4.05 7.95 5.54
N ASP A 103 -4.15 8.04 6.86
CA ASP A 103 -4.75 6.98 7.69
C ASP A 103 -6.21 6.71 7.27
N SER A 104 -6.96 7.79 7.01
CA SER A 104 -8.38 7.69 6.66
C SER A 104 -8.63 7.06 5.28
N LEU A 105 -7.73 7.28 4.32
CA LEU A 105 -7.90 6.81 2.93
C LEU A 105 -7.17 5.49 2.66
N SER A 106 -6.01 5.28 3.27
CA SER A 106 -5.18 4.10 3.06
C SER A 106 -5.60 2.90 3.90
N LEU A 107 -6.27 3.12 5.04
CA LEU A 107 -6.57 2.08 6.03
C LEU A 107 -5.30 1.40 6.59
N GLY A 108 -4.17 2.11 6.59
CA GLY A 108 -2.87 1.57 7.00
C GLY A 108 -2.25 0.61 5.99
N VAL A 109 -2.75 0.60 4.75
CA VAL A 109 -2.23 -0.25 3.68
C VAL A 109 -1.11 0.46 2.92
N ALA A 110 0.06 -0.17 2.88
CA ALA A 110 1.21 0.29 2.10
C ALA A 110 1.73 -0.82 1.19
N MET A 111 2.09 -0.44 -0.04
CA MET A 111 2.66 -1.33 -1.03
C MET A 111 4.05 -1.79 -0.62
N VAL A 112 4.30 -3.09 -0.84
CA VAL A 112 5.62 -3.71 -0.77
C VAL A 112 6.64 -2.95 -1.64
N PRO A 113 7.91 -2.79 -1.22
CA PRO A 113 8.93 -2.10 -2.01
C PRO A 113 9.07 -2.65 -3.43
N HIS A 114 9.46 -1.78 -4.38
CA HIS A 114 9.53 -2.14 -5.80
C HIS A 114 10.40 -3.39 -6.07
N LEU A 115 11.55 -3.52 -5.40
CA LEU A 115 12.44 -4.67 -5.59
C LEU A 115 11.79 -6.01 -5.22
N GLU A 116 11.00 -6.03 -4.15
CA GLU A 116 10.28 -7.21 -3.70
C GLU A 116 9.11 -7.54 -4.64
N ARG A 117 8.41 -6.52 -5.17
CA ARG A 117 7.36 -6.71 -6.20
C ARG A 117 7.89 -7.27 -7.50
N THR A 118 8.99 -6.72 -8.01
CA THR A 118 9.66 -7.20 -9.22
C THR A 118 10.08 -8.67 -9.08
N ALA A 119 10.48 -9.11 -7.88
CA ALA A 119 10.81 -10.51 -7.60
C ALA A 119 9.57 -11.43 -7.65
N ILE A 120 8.40 -10.95 -7.21
CA ILE A 120 7.12 -11.68 -7.21
C ILE A 120 6.53 -11.75 -8.63
N GLU A 121 6.46 -10.62 -9.34
CA GLU A 121 5.80 -10.46 -10.64
C GLU A 121 6.54 -11.21 -11.76
N ASN A 122 7.88 -11.21 -11.75
CA ASN A 122 8.67 -11.83 -12.81
C ASN A 122 8.74 -13.37 -12.74
N GLY A 123 8.08 -14.02 -11.76
CA GLY A 123 7.91 -15.47 -11.69
C GLY A 123 9.21 -16.31 -11.72
N GLY A 124 10.37 -15.68 -11.54
CA GLY A 124 11.68 -16.26 -11.81
C GLY A 124 12.43 -16.79 -10.60
N VAL A 125 11.86 -16.67 -9.39
CA VAL A 125 12.48 -17.20 -8.19
C VAL A 125 11.85 -18.54 -7.87
N GLN A 126 12.64 -19.62 -7.97
CA GLN A 126 12.37 -20.82 -7.20
C GLN A 126 12.34 -20.42 -5.73
N CYS A 127 11.16 -20.09 -5.22
CA CYS A 127 10.97 -19.75 -3.82
C CYS A 127 11.06 -21.04 -3.00
N THR A 128 12.27 -21.54 -2.74
CA THR A 128 12.46 -22.58 -1.74
C THR A 128 12.18 -21.96 -0.39
N GLY A 129 10.93 -22.11 0.08
CA GLY A 129 10.45 -21.50 1.33
C GLY A 129 9.08 -20.81 1.23
N PHE A 130 8.53 -20.61 0.03
CA PHE A 130 7.13 -20.20 -0.10
C PHE A 130 6.23 -21.37 0.31
N PRO A 131 5.22 -21.17 1.18
CA PRO A 131 4.24 -22.22 1.44
C PRO A 131 3.59 -22.61 0.11
N HIS A 132 3.72 -23.88 -0.24
CA HIS A 132 3.36 -24.48 -1.54
C HIS A 132 1.89 -24.30 -1.97
N SER A 133 1.05 -23.64 -1.17
CA SER A 133 -0.40 -23.47 -1.41
C SER A 133 -0.76 -22.29 -2.33
N LEU A 134 0.20 -21.44 -2.73
CA LEU A 134 -0.10 -20.17 -3.44
C LEU A 134 -0.02 -20.22 -4.98
N ALA A 135 0.30 -21.36 -5.60
CA ALA A 135 0.43 -21.44 -7.07
C ALA A 135 -0.90 -21.33 -7.87
N ALA A 136 -2.03 -21.03 -7.22
CA ALA A 136 -3.35 -21.22 -7.82
C ALA A 136 -4.15 -19.93 -8.15
N ASN A 137 -3.68 -18.72 -7.81
CA ASN A 137 -4.46 -17.51 -8.10
C ASN A 137 -3.62 -16.26 -8.43
N PRO A 138 -3.53 -15.83 -9.70
CA PRO A 138 -2.80 -14.63 -10.10
C PRO A 138 -3.38 -13.34 -9.51
N ALA A 139 -4.67 -13.28 -9.19
CA ALA A 139 -5.29 -12.10 -8.57
C ALA A 139 -4.92 -11.93 -7.08
N ALA A 140 -4.46 -13.00 -6.42
CA ALA A 140 -4.00 -12.94 -5.03
C ALA A 140 -2.57 -12.35 -4.91
N LEU A 141 -1.77 -12.44 -5.98
CA LEU A 141 -0.41 -11.89 -6.04
C LEU A 141 -0.40 -10.35 -6.02
N ASP A 142 -1.40 -9.71 -6.65
CA ASP A 142 -1.55 -8.25 -6.64
C ASP A 142 -1.95 -7.70 -5.25
N LEU A 143 -2.67 -8.50 -4.45
CA LEU A 143 -3.18 -8.13 -3.12
C LEU A 143 -2.26 -8.52 -1.96
N LEU A 144 -1.30 -9.42 -2.18
CA LEU A 144 -0.28 -9.84 -1.19
C LEU A 144 0.75 -8.74 -0.86
N CYS A 145 0.65 -7.58 -1.51
CA CYS A 145 1.62 -6.51 -1.44
C CYS A 145 1.41 -5.52 -0.29
N VAL A 146 1.00 -5.98 0.90
CA VAL A 146 0.79 -5.07 2.05
C VAL A 146 1.77 -5.29 3.19
N CYS A 147 2.65 -4.30 3.42
CA CYS A 147 3.39 -4.19 4.67
C CYS A 147 2.47 -3.60 5.74
N LEU A 148 2.07 -4.40 6.72
CA LEU A 148 1.62 -3.87 8.00
C LEU A 148 2.84 -3.63 8.88
N GLY A 149 3.10 -2.36 9.21
CA GLY A 149 3.85 -2.02 10.41
C GLY A 149 2.99 -2.33 11.63
N ILE A 150 3.20 -3.50 12.24
CA ILE A 150 2.88 -3.82 13.63
C ILE A 150 4.06 -4.58 14.21
#